data_AF-A0A7Y2IAD1-F1
#
_entry.id   AF-A0A7Y2IAD1-F1
#
_cell.length_a   1.000
_cell.length_b   1.000
_cell.length_c   1.000
_cell.angle_alpha   90.00
_cell.angle_beta   90.00
_cell.angle_gamma   90.00
#
_symmetry.space_group_name_H-M   'P 1'
#
loop_
_entity.id
_entity.type
_entity.pdbx_description
1 polymer ?
#
loop_
_entity_poly.entity_id
_entity_poly.type
_entity_poly.pdbx_seq_one_letter_code
_entity_poly.pdbx_strand_id
1 'polypeptide(L)'
;KIVHLVRDPRDSCFASFKQLFADAYLHSYDQEEMARHHCRYRRLMDAWRERFPGRFLDISYEETVADLEPHARRLIDYLELPWEDRCLRFHEQREAVSTASAVQVREPVHTRSVGRWKRYEKQLEPMLAVLRDSGLI
;
A
#
# COMPACT_ATOMS: atom_id res chain seq x y z
N LYS A 1 1.90 4.00 18.61
CA LYS A 1 2.51 3.08 17.63
C LYS A 1 1.96 3.42 16.27
N ILE A 2 2.79 3.44 15.23
CA ILE A 2 2.37 3.67 13.85
C ILE A 2 2.65 2.38 13.08
N VAL A 3 1.63 1.89 12.39
CA VAL A 3 1.72 0.77 11.45
C VAL A 3 1.68 1.37 10.06
N HIS A 4 2.73 1.13 9.28
CA HIS A 4 2.90 1.75 7.98
C HIS A 4 3.03 0.67 6.92
N LEU A 5 1.97 0.48 6.13
CA LEU A 5 1.99 -0.42 4.99
C LEU A 5 2.76 0.22 3.84
N VAL A 6 3.84 -0.43 3.44
CA VAL A 6 4.71 -0.03 2.33
C VAL A 6 4.48 -1.00 1.17
N ARG A 7 4.33 -0.46 -0.02
CA ARG A 7 4.13 -1.21 -1.25
C ARG A 7 5.02 -0.61 -2.33
N ASP A 8 5.35 -1.40 -3.35
CA ASP A 8 6.03 -0.93 -4.54
C ASP A 8 5.39 0.38 -5.06
N PRO A 9 6.17 1.47 -5.23
CA PRO A 9 5.65 2.76 -5.70
C PRO A 9 4.93 2.66 -7.04
N ARG A 10 5.39 1.78 -7.94
CA ARG A 10 4.84 1.59 -9.30
C ARG A 10 3.44 1.02 -9.23
N ASP A 11 3.26 -0.03 -8.45
CA ASP A 11 1.95 -0.64 -8.23
C ASP A 11 1.01 0.28 -7.43
N SER A 12 1.54 1.05 -6.48
CA SER A 12 0.75 1.98 -5.67
C SER A 12 0.20 3.12 -6.50
N CYS A 13 1.07 3.80 -7.25
CA CYS A 13 0.67 4.89 -8.15
C CYS A 13 -0.26 4.38 -9.25
N PHE A 14 0.04 3.23 -9.87
CA PHE A 14 -0.83 2.64 -10.88
C PHE A 14 -2.21 2.26 -10.34
N ALA A 15 -2.29 1.72 -9.12
CA ALA A 15 -3.55 1.35 -8.49
C ALA A 15 -4.47 2.56 -8.28
N SER A 16 -3.92 3.68 -7.83
CA SER A 16 -4.65 4.94 -7.71
C SER A 16 -5.01 5.52 -9.07
N PHE A 17 -4.08 5.50 -10.03
CA PHE A 17 -4.28 6.09 -11.36
C PHE A 17 -5.45 5.45 -12.14
N LYS A 18 -5.55 4.12 -12.08
CA LYS A 18 -6.60 3.39 -12.82
C LYS A 18 -7.98 3.42 -12.13
N GLN A 19 -8.07 3.96 -10.90
CA GLN A 19 -9.28 3.91 -10.09
C GLN A 19 -10.09 5.20 -10.27
N LEU A 20 -11.37 5.07 -10.58
CA LEU A 20 -12.28 6.20 -10.59
C LEU A 20 -12.72 6.52 -9.15
N PHE A 21 -12.40 7.74 -8.71
CA PHE A 21 -12.67 8.25 -7.36
C PHE A 21 -13.69 9.40 -7.33
N ALA A 22 -14.40 9.65 -8.43
CA ALA A 22 -15.41 10.72 -8.53
C ALA A 22 -14.90 12.06 -7.95
N ASP A 23 -13.76 12.53 -8.47
CA ASP A 23 -13.06 13.76 -8.09
C ASP A 23 -12.55 13.88 -6.64
N ALA A 24 -12.70 12.85 -5.80
CA ALA A 24 -12.17 12.88 -4.42
C ALA A 24 -10.64 13.00 -4.36
N TYR A 25 -9.93 12.48 -5.36
CA TYR A 25 -8.47 12.45 -5.42
C TYR A 25 -7.96 12.95 -6.78
N LEU A 26 -8.04 14.26 -7.03
CA LEU A 26 -7.65 14.85 -8.34
C LEU A 26 -6.24 14.49 -8.81
N HIS A 27 -5.30 14.31 -7.87
CA HIS A 27 -3.92 13.90 -8.18
C HIS A 27 -3.83 12.50 -8.82
N SER A 28 -4.87 11.67 -8.70
CA SER A 28 -4.86 10.32 -9.28
C SER A 28 -5.13 10.30 -10.79
N TYR A 29 -5.54 11.40 -11.42
CA TYR A 29 -5.90 11.39 -12.85
C TYR A 29 -4.80 11.89 -13.78
N ASP A 30 -3.63 12.21 -13.24
CA ASP A 30 -2.43 12.52 -14.00
C ASP A 30 -1.27 11.64 -13.52
N GLN A 31 -0.52 11.06 -14.45
CA GLN A 31 0.53 10.09 -14.15
C GLN A 31 1.70 10.71 -13.39
N GLU A 32 2.15 11.88 -13.83
CA GLU A 32 3.26 12.58 -13.19
C GLU A 32 2.84 13.12 -11.83
N GLU A 33 1.65 13.71 -11.73
CA GLU A 33 1.16 14.24 -10.47
C GLU A 33 0.88 13.14 -9.44
N MET A 34 0.39 11.97 -9.86
CA MET A 34 0.27 10.81 -8.98
C MET A 34 1.65 10.37 -8.45
N ALA A 35 2.68 10.33 -9.32
CA ALA A 35 4.04 10.02 -8.89
C ALA A 35 4.61 11.09 -7.94
N ARG A 36 4.44 12.38 -8.24
CA ARG A 36 4.86 13.50 -7.38
C ARG A 36 4.15 13.45 -6.03
N HIS A 37 2.86 13.11 -6.02
CA HIS A 37 2.09 12.90 -4.79
C HIS A 37 2.69 11.78 -3.94
N HIS A 38 3.01 10.64 -4.55
CA HIS A 38 3.66 9.54 -3.85
C HIS A 38 5.04 9.95 -3.29
N CYS A 39 5.83 10.72 -4.05
CA CYS A 39 7.10 11.26 -3.57
C CYS A 39 6.93 12.15 -2.33
N ARG A 40 5.92 13.03 -2.32
CA ARG A 40 5.62 13.87 -1.17
C ARG A 40 5.19 13.05 0.04
N TYR A 41 4.37 12.02 -0.17
CA TYR A 41 4.01 11.06 0.87
C TYR A 41 5.25 10.38 1.48
N ARG A 42 6.18 9.88 0.65
CA ARG A 42 7.41 9.23 1.13
C ARG A 42 8.25 10.17 1.99
N ARG A 43 8.50 11.39 1.51
CA ARG A 43 9.22 12.42 2.27
C ARG A 43 8.54 12.76 3.60
N LEU A 44 7.21 12.83 3.61
CA LEU A 44 6.43 13.08 4.83
C LEU A 44 6.62 11.94 5.83
N MET A 45 6.55 10.69 5.38
CA MET A 45 6.77 9.53 6.25
C MET A 45 8.18 9.49 6.82
N ASP A 46 9.19 9.84 6.02
CA ASP A 46 10.58 9.88 6.47
C ASP A 46 10.78 10.96 7.54
N ALA A 47 10.21 12.15 7.36
CA ALA A 47 10.23 13.22 8.37
C ALA A 47 9.55 12.79 9.69
N TRP A 48 8.42 12.08 9.61
CA TRP A 48 7.78 11.55 10.82
C TRP A 48 8.61 10.48 11.52
N ARG A 49 9.32 9.66 10.74
CA ARG A 49 10.21 8.63 11.27
C ARG A 49 11.37 9.22 12.04
N GLU A 50 11.98 10.28 11.50
CA GLU A 50 13.03 11.03 12.17
C GLU A 50 12.53 11.66 13.47
N ARG A 51 11.32 12.22 13.46
CA ARG A 51 10.73 12.86 14.65
C ARG A 51 10.32 11.88 15.74
N PHE A 52 9.96 10.65 15.38
CA PHE A 52 9.42 9.64 16.29
C PHE A 52 10.12 8.29 16.14
N PRO A 53 11.42 8.21 16.50
CA PRO A 53 12.19 6.97 16.41
C PRO A 53 11.57 5.86 17.27
N GLY A 54 11.57 4.63 16.76
CA GLY A 54 11.00 3.46 17.45
C GLY A 54 9.47 3.43 17.52
N ARG A 55 8.78 4.38 16.88
CA ARG A 55 7.30 4.43 16.86
C ARG A 55 6.68 3.88 15.59
N PHE A 56 7.47 3.32 14.68
CA PHE A 56 7.04 2.80 13.38
C PHE A 56 7.29 1.30 13.26
N LEU A 57 6.29 0.59 12.72
CA LEU A 57 6.44 -0.72 12.12
C LEU A 57 6.12 -0.59 10.64
N ASP A 58 7.12 -0.78 9.78
CA ASP A 58 6.88 -0.95 8.35
C ASP A 58 6.45 -2.39 8.05
N ILE A 59 5.37 -2.51 7.29
CA ILE A 59 4.84 -3.78 6.79
C ILE A 59 4.98 -3.74 5.27
N SER A 60 5.75 -4.66 4.68
CA SER A 60 5.75 -4.83 3.23
C SER A 60 4.44 -5.49 2.79
N TYR A 61 3.73 -4.85 1.86
CA TYR A 61 2.55 -5.42 1.23
C TYR A 61 2.90 -6.73 0.52
N GLU A 62 3.96 -6.72 -0.29
CA GLU A 62 4.40 -7.85 -1.12
C GLU A 62 4.75 -9.08 -0.27
N GLU A 63 5.52 -8.89 0.80
CA GLU A 63 5.86 -9.99 1.71
C GLU A 63 4.61 -10.49 2.45
N THR A 64 3.75 -9.58 2.92
CA THR A 64 2.53 -9.95 3.66
C THR A 64 1.53 -10.72 2.79
N VAL A 65 1.38 -10.37 1.52
CA VAL A 65 0.47 -11.11 0.63
C VAL A 65 1.07 -12.42 0.12
N ALA A 66 2.38 -12.57 0.19
CA ALA A 66 3.07 -13.82 -0.14
C ALA A 66 3.06 -14.80 1.05
N ASP A 67 3.19 -14.30 2.28
CA ASP A 67 3.17 -15.09 3.51
C ASP A 67 2.48 -14.31 4.65
N LEU A 68 1.18 -14.55 4.84
CA LEU A 68 0.37 -13.73 5.75
C LEU A 68 0.71 -13.92 7.22
N GLU A 69 0.88 -15.18 7.66
CA GLU A 69 0.91 -15.50 9.09
C GLU A 69 2.09 -14.86 9.85
N PRO A 70 3.36 -15.02 9.44
CA PRO A 70 4.48 -14.39 10.14
C PRO A 70 4.38 -12.87 10.16
N HIS A 71 3.86 -12.25 9.09
CA HIS A 71 3.67 -10.80 9.00
C HIS A 71 2.53 -10.31 9.90
N ALA A 72 1.40 -11.03 9.94
CA ALA A 72 0.29 -10.75 10.84
C ALA A 72 0.73 -10.91 12.30
N ARG A 73 1.47 -11.98 12.64
CA ARG A 73 2.00 -12.19 13.99
C ARG A 73 2.93 -11.06 14.42
N ARG A 74 3.84 -10.62 13.54
CA ARG A 74 4.73 -9.48 13.80
C ARG A 74 3.96 -8.18 14.06
N LEU A 75 2.87 -7.94 13.33
CA LEU A 75 2.00 -6.78 13.57
C LEU A 75 1.32 -6.86 14.94
N ILE A 76 0.72 -8.01 15.26
CA ILE A 76 0.01 -8.19 16.53
C ILE A 76 0.97 -8.07 17.73
N ASP A 77 2.17 -8.66 17.62
CA ASP A 77 3.25 -8.53 18.61
C ASP A 77 3.69 -7.08 18.78
N TYR A 78 3.96 -6.36 17.68
CA TYR A 78 4.28 -4.94 17.74
C TYR A 78 3.18 -4.12 18.40
N LEU A 79 1.91 -4.48 18.23
CA LEU A 79 0.78 -3.81 18.88
C LEU A 79 0.59 -4.19 20.35
N GLU A 80 1.33 -5.18 20.86
CA GLU A 80 1.15 -5.77 22.20
C GLU A 80 -0.28 -6.30 22.43
N LEU A 81 -0.84 -6.93 21.40
CA LEU A 81 -2.16 -7.55 21.46
C LEU A 81 -2.04 -9.07 21.53
N PRO A 82 -3.01 -9.77 22.17
CA PRO A 82 -3.05 -11.22 22.11
C PRO A 82 -3.31 -11.70 20.68
N TRP A 83 -2.67 -12.80 20.28
CA TRP A 83 -2.92 -13.44 18.99
C TRP A 83 -4.31 -14.04 18.94
N GLU A 84 -4.98 -13.86 17.79
CA GLU A 84 -6.23 -14.54 17.47
C GLU A 84 -6.17 -15.10 16.04
N ASP A 85 -6.54 -16.37 15.85
CA ASP A 85 -6.49 -17.01 14.53
C ASP A 85 -7.41 -16.32 13.49
N ARG A 86 -8.37 -15.51 13.95
CA ARG A 86 -9.21 -14.67 13.10
C ARG A 86 -8.41 -13.65 12.30
N CYS A 87 -7.19 -13.30 12.71
CA CYS A 87 -6.27 -12.46 11.95
C CYS A 87 -5.93 -13.07 10.57
N LEU A 88 -5.91 -14.40 10.44
CA LEU A 88 -5.68 -15.10 9.17
C LEU A 88 -6.96 -15.26 8.34
N ARG A 89 -8.12 -15.11 8.98
CA ARG A 89 -9.45 -15.25 8.38
C ARG A 89 -10.17 -13.90 8.28
N PHE A 90 -9.42 -12.84 8.01
CA PHE A 90 -9.95 -11.47 7.93
C PHE A 90 -11.12 -11.33 6.92
N HIS A 91 -11.08 -12.12 5.84
CA HIS A 91 -12.08 -12.14 4.77
C HIS A 91 -13.45 -12.71 5.20
N GLU A 92 -13.53 -13.38 6.36
CA GLU A 92 -14.79 -13.90 6.92
C GLU A 92 -15.56 -12.83 7.71
N GLN A 93 -14.95 -11.67 7.97
CA GLN A 93 -15.59 -10.58 8.70
C GLN A 93 -16.78 -10.00 7.91
N ARG A 94 -17.89 -9.77 8.63
CA ARG A 94 -19.15 -9.31 8.02
C ARG A 94 -19.33 -7.80 8.02
N GLU A 95 -18.39 -7.07 8.60
CA GLU A 95 -18.43 -5.61 8.67
C GLU A 95 -18.35 -4.97 7.27
N ALA A 96 -19.01 -3.83 7.13
CA ALA A 96 -18.98 -3.08 5.88
C ALA A 96 -17.60 -2.45 5.68
N VAL A 97 -16.95 -2.79 4.58
CA VAL A 97 -15.71 -2.14 4.12
C VAL A 97 -16.10 -1.08 3.09
N SER A 98 -15.97 0.20 3.44
CA SER A 98 -16.32 1.33 2.56
C SER A 98 -15.07 1.89 1.87
N THR A 99 -14.36 1.04 1.12
CA THR A 99 -13.16 1.43 0.38
C THR A 99 -13.24 0.95 -1.07
N ALA A 100 -12.46 1.56 -1.96
CA ALA A 100 -12.36 1.11 -3.36
C ALA A 100 -11.85 -0.35 -3.51
N SER A 101 -11.27 -0.91 -2.45
CA SER A 101 -10.80 -2.30 -2.37
C SER A 101 -11.78 -3.25 -1.68
N ALA A 102 -13.01 -2.83 -1.37
CA ALA A 102 -13.98 -3.62 -0.60
C ALA A 102 -14.21 -5.05 -1.12
N VAL A 103 -14.27 -5.22 -2.44
CA VAL A 103 -14.41 -6.56 -3.06
C VAL A 103 -13.16 -7.42 -2.81
N GLN A 104 -11.97 -6.82 -2.89
CA GLN A 104 -10.70 -7.52 -2.71
C GLN A 104 -10.48 -7.94 -1.25
N VAL A 105 -10.90 -7.12 -0.29
CA VAL A 105 -10.77 -7.41 1.15
C VAL A 105 -11.64 -8.61 1.58
N ARG A 106 -12.69 -8.93 0.80
CA ARG A 106 -13.57 -10.08 1.03
C ARG A 106 -13.05 -11.38 0.43
N GLU A 107 -11.91 -11.35 -0.27
CA GLU A 107 -11.23 -12.55 -0.74
C GLU A 107 -10.11 -12.94 0.23
N PRO A 108 -9.72 -14.23 0.30
CA PRO A 108 -8.47 -14.63 0.92
C PRO A 108 -7.29 -13.84 0.35
N VAL A 109 -6.21 -13.75 1.12
CA VAL A 109 -5.00 -13.04 0.70
C VAL A 109 -4.53 -13.54 -0.67
N HIS A 110 -4.22 -12.59 -1.57
CA HIS A 110 -3.84 -12.90 -2.94
C HIS A 110 -2.75 -11.97 -3.46
N THR A 111 -1.91 -12.47 -4.36
CA THR A 111 -0.78 -11.74 -4.94
C THR A 111 -1.12 -11.04 -6.27
N ARG A 112 -2.38 -11.11 -6.74
CA ARG A 112 -2.82 -10.61 -8.08
C ARG A 112 -2.52 -9.13 -8.35
N SER A 113 -2.37 -8.34 -7.30
CA SER A 113 -2.10 -6.91 -7.38
C SER A 113 -0.60 -6.58 -7.43
N VAL A 114 0.28 -7.55 -7.15
CA VAL A 114 1.74 -7.39 -7.18
C VAL A 114 2.25 -7.49 -8.62
N GLY A 115 3.07 -6.53 -9.02
CA GLY A 115 3.64 -6.41 -10.36
C GLY A 115 2.63 -6.10 -11.45
N ARG A 116 1.42 -5.62 -11.11
CA ARG A 116 0.36 -5.38 -12.10
C ARG A 116 0.72 -4.23 -13.04
N TRP A 117 1.48 -3.25 -12.56
CA TRP A 117 2.02 -2.14 -13.36
C TRP A 117 2.79 -2.62 -14.60
N LYS A 118 3.48 -3.78 -14.54
CA LYS A 118 4.30 -4.31 -15.63
C LYS A 118 3.52 -4.52 -16.94
N ARG A 119 2.22 -4.82 -16.85
CA ARG A 119 1.36 -4.98 -18.03
C ARG A 119 1.18 -3.68 -18.82
N TYR A 120 1.42 -2.55 -18.17
CA TYR A 120 1.26 -1.21 -18.71
C TYR A 120 2.56 -0.41 -18.63
N GLU A 121 3.71 -1.08 -18.46
CA GLU A 121 5.02 -0.44 -18.24
C GLU A 121 5.30 0.65 -19.28
N LYS A 122 5.05 0.36 -20.56
CA LYS A 122 5.23 1.34 -21.65
C LYS A 122 4.31 2.56 -21.52
N GLN A 123 3.06 2.36 -21.12
CA GLN A 123 2.07 3.43 -20.97
C GLN A 123 2.29 4.24 -19.69
N LEU A 124 2.97 3.65 -18.71
CA LEU A 124 3.28 4.26 -17.41
C LEU A 124 4.59 5.02 -17.40
N GLU A 125 5.28 5.15 -18.54
CA GLU A 125 6.58 5.80 -18.61
C GLU A 125 6.62 7.21 -17.99
N PRO A 126 5.61 8.10 -18.17
CA PRO A 126 5.59 9.41 -17.48
C PRO A 126 5.64 9.27 -15.94
N MET A 127 4.88 8.33 -15.38
CA MET A 127 4.91 8.01 -13.96
C MET A 127 6.26 7.44 -13.52
N LEU A 128 6.79 6.48 -14.30
CA LEU A 128 8.05 5.80 -13.98
C LEU A 128 9.27 6.72 -14.08
N ALA A 129 9.26 7.71 -14.98
CA ALA A 129 10.29 8.73 -15.06
C ALA A 129 10.36 9.55 -13.76
N VAL A 130 9.23 10.07 -13.29
CA VAL A 130 9.17 10.85 -12.02
C VAL A 130 9.61 10.01 -10.82
N LEU A 131 9.16 8.75 -10.74
CA LEU A 131 9.57 7.86 -9.64
C LEU A 131 11.08 7.57 -9.67
N ARG A 132 11.67 7.34 -10.84
CA ARG A 132 13.13 7.14 -10.98
C ARG A 132 13.91 8.39 -10.60
N ASP A 133 13.51 9.56 -11.11
CA ASP A 133 14.19 10.83 -10.80
C ASP A 133 14.12 11.18 -9.31
N SER A 134 13.11 10.67 -8.61
CA SER A 134 12.98 10.82 -7.14
C SER A 134 13.81 9.82 -6.32
N GLY A 135 14.40 8.79 -6.95
CA GLY A 135 15.12 7.71 -6.30
C GLY A 135 14.25 6.69 -5.57
N LEU A 136 12.94 6.65 -5.85
CA LEU A 136 12.02 5.69 -5.23
C LEU A 136 11.97 4.34 -5.95
N ILE A 137 12.46 4.26 -7.19
CA ILE A 137 12.57 3.03 -7.99
C ILE A 137 13.87 3.00 -8.79
#